data_AF-A0A929DFK6-F1
#
_entry.id   AF-A0A929DFK6-F1
#
_cell.length_a   1.000
_cell.length_b   1.000
_cell.length_c   1.000
_cell.angle_alpha   90.00
_cell.angle_beta   90.00
_cell.angle_gamma   90.00
#
_symmetry.space_group_name_H-M   'P 1'
#
loop_
_entity.id
_entity.type
_entity.pdbx_description
1 polymer ?
#
loop_
_entity_poly.entity_id
_entity_poly.type
_entity_poly.pdbx_seq_one_letter_code
_entity_poly.pdbx_strand_id
1 'polypeptide(L)'
;MKLTTFIAILLFIAASPAHSQWKKIFLNSAMGLHSVSSELDEVNPFEELGEYGAHNLFDKDAATAWVEGVKGDGIGESVYIGMGDRLNEKICIVNGYQKSQSLYFKNNRPKTLRLSLFVGFMIPGEVTEIVSVCRIRQFGNEKMITLKDTLGPQEFKLPFDLLKASEFEEQSKQLFLNDFGEEFEKITRLCSGCDTVPNVEYILFLEIVDIYKGTKWDDTCISDIWFKPGEIKINEIPEDELITEVYEELDERMIYVNTNKRKNIILVDGKALEKAADLVKGQYMDATLMDVSPDKEWAQIDYLYTAEGARVEEYSQLYSVRYLARIDEKILKTIYGMYGFIEKDNKTYLDTADGLIDLEEILIKFLELRKEEL
;
A
#
# COMPACT_ATOMS: atom_id res chain seq x y z
N MET A 1 13.02 -45.53 -30.71
CA MET A 1 12.34 -44.51 -31.55
C MET A 1 11.18 -43.96 -30.72
N LYS A 2 11.46 -42.96 -29.86
CA LYS A 2 10.45 -42.33 -29.00
C LYS A 2 9.97 -41.08 -29.72
N LEU A 3 8.67 -41.02 -29.97
CA LEU A 3 8.00 -39.94 -30.66
C LEU A 3 7.87 -38.77 -29.69
N THR A 4 8.66 -37.72 -29.88
CA THR A 4 8.53 -36.44 -29.17
C THR A 4 7.38 -35.66 -29.78
N THR A 5 6.27 -35.57 -29.05
CA THR A 5 5.12 -34.74 -29.43
C THR A 5 5.48 -33.28 -29.15
N PHE A 6 5.82 -32.53 -30.19
CA PHE A 6 5.85 -31.06 -30.14
C PHE A 6 4.41 -30.56 -30.07
N ILE A 7 4.01 -30.00 -28.92
CA ILE A 7 2.77 -29.23 -28.81
C ILE A 7 3.08 -27.84 -29.38
N ALA A 8 2.67 -27.61 -30.62
CA ALA A 8 2.66 -26.27 -31.21
C ALA A 8 1.49 -25.50 -30.61
N ILE A 9 1.78 -24.58 -29.69
CA ILE A 9 0.80 -23.61 -29.20
C ILE A 9 0.53 -22.63 -30.34
N LEU A 10 -0.62 -22.78 -31.01
CA LEU A 10 -1.14 -21.77 -31.94
C LEU A 10 -1.57 -20.54 -31.11
N LEU A 11 -0.73 -19.51 -31.10
CA LEU A 11 -1.13 -18.17 -30.67
C LEU A 11 -2.14 -17.61 -31.69
N PHE A 12 -3.42 -17.61 -31.32
CA PHE A 12 -4.40 -16.75 -31.96
C PHE A 12 -4.06 -15.31 -31.56
N ILE A 13 -3.41 -14.56 -32.47
CA ILE A 13 -3.34 -13.10 -32.37
C ILE A 13 -4.73 -12.58 -32.73
N ALA A 14 -5.60 -12.48 -31.73
CA ALA A 14 -6.74 -11.60 -31.82
C ALA A 14 -6.18 -10.17 -31.89
N ALA A 15 -6.48 -9.46 -32.98
CA ALA A 15 -6.11 -8.06 -33.12
C ALA A 15 -6.68 -7.28 -31.92
N SER A 16 -5.79 -6.84 -31.02
CA SER A 16 -6.17 -6.01 -29.88
C SER A 16 -6.67 -4.66 -30.40
N PRO A 17 -7.77 -4.11 -29.83
CA PRO A 17 -8.13 -2.73 -30.12
C PRO A 17 -6.97 -1.81 -29.77
N ALA A 18 -6.78 -0.78 -30.59
CA ALA A 18 -5.71 0.20 -30.44
C ALA A 18 -5.73 0.85 -29.05
N HIS A 19 -4.57 0.79 -28.37
CA HIS A 19 -4.19 1.53 -27.16
C HIS A 19 -5.08 1.32 -25.92
N SER A 20 -5.04 0.12 -25.34
CA SER A 20 -5.35 -0.02 -23.93
C SER A 20 -4.29 0.75 -23.12
N GLN A 21 -4.74 1.69 -22.28
CA GLN A 21 -3.91 2.38 -21.29
C GLN A 21 -3.37 1.45 -20.19
N TRP A 22 -3.87 0.20 -20.16
CA TRP A 22 -3.48 -0.84 -19.22
C TRP A 22 -2.42 -1.74 -19.84
N LYS A 23 -1.28 -1.88 -19.16
CA LYS A 23 -0.32 -2.93 -19.45
C LYS A 23 -0.72 -4.19 -18.68
N LYS A 24 -0.89 -5.31 -19.39
CA LYS A 24 -1.14 -6.62 -18.77
C LYS A 24 0.20 -7.28 -18.40
N ILE A 25 0.36 -7.71 -17.16
CA ILE A 25 1.51 -8.47 -16.68
C ILE A 25 1.06 -9.73 -15.94
N PHE A 26 1.99 -10.68 -15.79
CA PHE A 26 1.79 -11.95 -15.11
C PHE A 26 2.78 -12.01 -13.94
N LEU A 27 2.25 -12.11 -12.72
CA LEU A 27 3.05 -12.11 -11.50
C LEU A 27 3.01 -13.51 -10.88
N ASN A 28 4.16 -14.13 -10.70
CA ASN A 28 4.29 -15.31 -9.86
C ASN A 28 3.92 -14.95 -8.42
N SER A 29 3.17 -15.80 -7.73
CA SER A 29 2.74 -15.59 -6.35
C SER A 29 3.57 -16.36 -5.30
N ALA A 30 4.56 -17.15 -5.72
CA ALA A 30 5.45 -17.87 -4.83
C ALA A 30 6.31 -16.90 -4.01
N MET A 31 6.12 -16.88 -2.69
CA MET A 31 6.86 -16.03 -1.74
C MET A 31 6.78 -14.51 -2.03
N GLY A 32 5.71 -14.07 -2.70
CA GLY A 32 5.47 -12.67 -3.04
C GLY A 32 5.10 -12.51 -4.51
N LEU A 33 4.43 -11.41 -4.86
CA LEU A 33 4.06 -11.12 -6.24
C LEU A 33 5.26 -10.58 -7.01
N HIS A 34 5.73 -11.30 -8.03
CA HIS A 34 6.89 -10.86 -8.79
C HIS A 34 6.92 -11.37 -10.23
N SER A 35 7.69 -10.72 -11.09
CA SER A 35 7.98 -11.20 -12.45
C SER A 35 9.33 -10.66 -12.89
N VAL A 36 10.23 -11.55 -13.32
CA VAL A 36 11.58 -11.19 -13.77
C VAL A 36 11.72 -11.32 -15.28
N SER A 37 12.69 -10.62 -15.86
CA SER A 37 13.03 -10.74 -17.28
C SER A 37 13.73 -12.06 -17.62
N SER A 38 14.54 -12.60 -16.70
CA SER A 38 15.21 -13.88 -16.82
C SER A 38 15.68 -14.42 -15.46
N GLU A 39 16.01 -15.71 -15.41
CA GLU A 39 16.62 -16.38 -14.26
C GLU A 39 17.74 -17.31 -14.74
N LEU A 40 18.86 -17.35 -14.01
CA LEU A 40 19.91 -18.32 -14.25
C LEU A 40 19.41 -19.72 -13.86
N ASP A 41 19.66 -20.71 -14.73
CA ASP A 41 19.21 -22.09 -14.55
C ASP A 41 17.70 -22.21 -14.29
N GLU A 42 16.89 -21.46 -15.07
CA GLU A 42 15.42 -21.47 -14.98
C GLU A 42 14.84 -22.90 -15.00
N VAL A 43 13.98 -23.18 -14.03
CA VAL A 43 13.29 -24.47 -13.85
C VAL A 43 11.79 -24.33 -14.07
N ASN A 44 11.08 -25.45 -14.20
CA ASN A 44 9.63 -25.42 -14.27
C ASN A 44 9.05 -24.99 -12.90
N PRO A 45 8.39 -23.82 -12.79
CA PRO A 45 7.92 -23.30 -11.52
C PRO A 45 6.76 -24.13 -10.91
N PHE A 46 6.15 -25.03 -11.69
CA PHE A 46 5.17 -26.00 -11.18
C PHE A 46 5.82 -27.24 -10.54
N GLU A 47 7.13 -27.45 -10.73
CA GLU A 47 7.85 -28.62 -10.24
C GLU A 47 8.77 -28.27 -9.06
N GLU A 48 9.51 -27.17 -9.15
CA GLU A 48 10.44 -26.74 -8.10
C GLU A 48 10.75 -25.23 -8.16
N LEU A 49 11.29 -24.71 -7.06
CA LEU A 49 11.83 -23.35 -6.98
C LEU A 49 13.31 -23.39 -7.42
N GLY A 50 13.68 -22.56 -8.40
CA GLY A 50 15.04 -22.55 -8.96
C GLY A 50 16.11 -21.99 -8.00
N GLU A 51 17.33 -22.54 -8.01
CA GLU A 51 18.40 -22.11 -7.08
C GLU A 51 18.67 -20.59 -7.12
N TYR A 52 18.51 -19.97 -8.29
CA TYR A 52 18.75 -18.54 -8.53
C TYR A 52 17.48 -17.75 -8.90
N GLY A 53 16.31 -18.28 -8.54
CA GLY A 53 15.03 -17.69 -8.89
C GLY A 53 14.70 -16.41 -8.12
N ALA A 54 13.72 -15.68 -8.62
CA ALA A 54 13.28 -14.39 -8.10
C ALA A 54 12.68 -14.46 -6.68
N HIS A 55 12.21 -15.63 -6.24
CA HIS A 55 11.73 -15.84 -4.87
C HIS A 55 12.82 -15.58 -3.80
N ASN A 56 14.10 -15.73 -4.16
CA ASN A 56 15.22 -15.39 -3.28
C ASN A 56 15.26 -13.90 -2.94
N LEU A 57 14.64 -13.01 -3.74
CA LEU A 57 14.55 -11.59 -3.43
C LEU A 57 13.72 -11.30 -2.18
N PHE A 58 12.99 -12.28 -1.63
CA PHE A 58 12.01 -12.07 -0.57
C PHE A 58 12.19 -13.01 0.63
N ASP A 59 13.30 -13.76 0.69
CA ASP A 59 13.53 -14.81 1.70
C ASP A 59 14.28 -14.32 2.95
N LYS A 60 14.75 -13.07 2.95
CA LYS A 60 15.55 -12.46 4.03
C LYS A 60 16.91 -13.14 4.26
N ASP A 61 17.44 -13.85 3.28
CA ASP A 61 18.73 -14.52 3.32
C ASP A 61 19.72 -13.97 2.28
N ALA A 62 20.69 -13.19 2.75
CA ALA A 62 21.75 -12.67 1.88
C ALA A 62 22.65 -13.77 1.26
N ALA A 63 22.50 -15.04 1.68
CA ALA A 63 23.20 -16.18 1.13
C ALA A 63 22.49 -16.85 -0.07
N THR A 64 21.30 -16.39 -0.45
CA THR A 64 20.63 -16.70 -1.71
C THR A 64 20.64 -15.44 -2.61
N ALA A 65 20.20 -15.58 -3.86
CA ALA A 65 20.05 -14.44 -4.77
C ALA A 65 19.17 -14.77 -5.96
N TRP A 66 18.48 -13.76 -6.47
CA TRP A 66 18.12 -13.74 -7.88
C TRP A 66 19.37 -13.47 -8.71
N VAL A 67 19.58 -14.30 -9.71
CA VAL A 67 20.64 -14.12 -10.71
C VAL A 67 19.96 -14.10 -12.07
N GLU A 68 20.21 -13.04 -12.84
CA GLU A 68 19.72 -12.98 -14.21
C GLU A 68 20.35 -14.08 -15.08
N GLY A 69 19.63 -14.51 -16.11
CA GLY A 69 19.99 -15.65 -16.94
C GLY A 69 20.44 -15.30 -18.36
N VAL A 70 20.70 -14.02 -18.66
CA VAL A 70 21.13 -13.61 -20.00
C VAL A 70 22.64 -13.70 -20.15
N LYS A 71 23.08 -13.88 -21.40
CA LYS A 71 24.52 -13.83 -21.68
C LYS A 71 25.02 -12.40 -21.57
N GLY A 72 26.04 -12.19 -20.74
CA GLY A 72 26.73 -10.90 -20.60
C GLY A 72 26.42 -10.30 -19.25
N ASP A 73 26.43 -8.97 -19.18
CA ASP A 73 26.53 -8.26 -17.90
C ASP A 73 25.19 -8.05 -17.18
N GLY A 74 24.07 -8.53 -17.72
CA GLY A 74 22.73 -8.36 -17.14
C GLY A 74 22.16 -6.93 -17.18
N ILE A 75 22.78 -6.00 -17.92
CA ILE A 75 22.23 -4.64 -18.09
C ILE A 75 20.94 -4.71 -18.91
N GLY A 76 19.87 -4.10 -18.40
CA GLY A 76 18.52 -4.16 -18.96
C GLY A 76 17.64 -5.25 -18.33
N GLU A 77 18.23 -6.16 -17.55
CA GLU A 77 17.46 -7.15 -16.80
C GLU A 77 16.69 -6.48 -15.67
N SER A 78 15.52 -7.03 -15.37
CA SER A 78 14.51 -6.32 -14.61
C SER A 78 13.56 -7.21 -13.83
N VAL A 79 12.89 -6.62 -12.85
CA VAL A 79 11.91 -7.29 -11.99
C VAL A 79 10.71 -6.37 -11.71
N TYR A 80 9.50 -6.89 -11.85
CA TYR A 80 8.28 -6.36 -11.23
C TYR A 80 8.14 -6.98 -9.85
N ILE A 81 7.82 -6.16 -8.85
CA ILE A 81 7.63 -6.56 -7.46
C ILE A 81 6.33 -5.93 -6.96
N GLY A 82 5.42 -6.75 -6.43
CA GLY A 82 4.25 -6.30 -5.68
C GLY A 82 4.64 -5.79 -4.30
N MET A 83 4.11 -4.62 -3.93
CA MET A 83 4.35 -3.94 -2.66
C MET A 83 3.15 -4.02 -1.71
N GLY A 84 2.06 -4.67 -2.14
CA GLY A 84 0.77 -4.74 -1.46
C GLY A 84 -0.17 -3.60 -1.85
N ASP A 85 -1.25 -3.50 -1.08
CA ASP A 85 -2.32 -2.50 -1.22
C ASP A 85 -1.96 -1.13 -0.61
N ARG A 86 -0.76 -0.99 -0.05
CA ARG A 86 -0.28 0.24 0.61
C ARG A 86 1.04 0.71 0.00
N LEU A 87 1.17 2.03 -0.11
CA LEU A 87 2.43 2.65 -0.48
C LEU A 87 3.44 2.54 0.66
N ASN A 88 4.57 1.90 0.36
CA ASN A 88 5.74 1.92 1.21
C ASN A 88 6.52 3.23 1.00
N GLU A 89 7.22 3.74 2.02
CA GLU A 89 8.07 4.93 1.87
C GLU A 89 9.50 4.58 1.51
N LYS A 90 9.95 3.37 1.86
CA LYS A 90 11.34 2.99 1.73
C LYS A 90 11.48 1.60 1.11
N ILE A 91 12.57 1.44 0.38
CA ILE A 91 13.05 0.17 -0.15
C ILE A 91 14.43 -0.12 0.43
N CYS A 92 14.65 -1.36 0.84
CA CYS A 92 15.94 -1.88 1.24
C CYS A 92 16.37 -2.90 0.20
N ILE A 93 17.63 -2.80 -0.25
CA ILE A 93 18.19 -3.66 -1.29
C ILE A 93 19.53 -4.22 -0.82
N VAL A 94 19.73 -5.52 -0.98
CA VAL A 94 21.01 -6.21 -0.80
C VAL A 94 21.54 -6.53 -2.19
N ASN A 95 22.36 -5.64 -2.75
CA ASN A 95 22.94 -5.84 -4.08
C ASN A 95 24.05 -6.90 -4.06
N GLY A 96 24.21 -7.65 -5.16
CA GLY A 96 25.22 -8.70 -5.28
C GLY A 96 24.86 -9.99 -4.57
N TYR A 97 25.61 -11.06 -4.88
CA TYR A 97 25.43 -12.37 -4.24
C TYR A 97 26.27 -12.47 -2.96
N GLN A 98 25.64 -12.32 -1.79
CA GLN A 98 26.34 -12.10 -0.52
C GLN A 98 26.61 -13.37 0.32
N LYS A 99 26.41 -14.57 -0.25
CA LYS A 99 26.76 -15.87 0.38
C LYS A 99 28.19 -15.95 0.91
N SER A 100 29.11 -15.24 0.27
CA SER A 100 30.43 -14.95 0.85
C SER A 100 31.01 -13.69 0.24
N GLN A 101 31.94 -13.05 0.94
CA GLN A 101 32.68 -11.91 0.40
C GLN A 101 33.38 -12.25 -0.94
N SER A 102 33.85 -13.49 -1.11
CA SER A 102 34.44 -13.91 -2.38
C SER A 102 33.41 -13.96 -3.51
N LEU A 103 32.19 -14.44 -3.26
CA LEU A 103 31.15 -14.51 -4.29
C LEU A 103 30.63 -13.13 -4.66
N TYR A 104 30.50 -12.25 -3.67
CA TYR A 104 30.13 -10.86 -3.87
C TYR A 104 31.00 -10.15 -4.93
N PHE A 105 32.33 -10.28 -4.83
CA PHE A 105 33.26 -9.67 -5.79
C PHE A 105 33.51 -10.48 -7.08
N LYS A 106 33.07 -11.73 -7.13
CA LYS A 106 33.22 -12.59 -8.33
C LYS A 106 32.12 -12.36 -9.36
N ASN A 107 30.90 -12.12 -8.91
CA ASN A 107 29.74 -11.82 -9.77
C ASN A 107 29.60 -10.31 -10.01
N ASN A 108 28.78 -9.89 -10.95
CA ASN A 108 28.39 -8.50 -11.08
C ASN A 108 27.40 -8.10 -9.98
N ARG A 109 27.39 -6.81 -9.64
CA ARG A 109 26.52 -6.24 -8.61
C ARG A 109 25.83 -5.01 -9.17
N PRO A 110 24.51 -4.84 -9.01
CA PRO A 110 23.85 -3.61 -9.46
C PRO A 110 24.45 -2.38 -8.79
N LYS A 111 24.75 -1.38 -9.61
CA LYS A 111 25.24 -0.07 -9.20
C LYS A 111 24.18 1.00 -9.36
N THR A 112 23.43 0.97 -10.45
CA THR A 112 22.33 1.91 -10.68
C THR A 112 21.10 1.16 -11.13
N LEU A 113 19.98 1.42 -10.45
CA LEU A 113 18.67 0.88 -10.78
C LEU A 113 17.76 1.99 -11.26
N ARG A 114 17.00 1.72 -12.31
CA ARG A 114 15.86 2.53 -12.75
C ARG A 114 14.60 1.95 -12.11
N LEU A 115 13.80 2.82 -11.50
CA LEU A 115 12.58 2.50 -10.78
C LEU A 115 11.38 3.12 -11.51
N SER A 116 10.34 2.33 -11.71
CA SER A 116 9.03 2.81 -12.18
C SER A 116 7.93 2.32 -11.23
N LEU A 117 7.08 3.24 -10.78
CA LEU A 117 5.95 2.92 -9.91
C LEU A 117 4.69 2.71 -10.75
N PHE A 118 3.92 1.68 -10.41
CA PHE A 118 2.66 1.36 -11.04
C PHE A 118 1.58 1.14 -9.98
N VAL A 119 0.34 1.41 -10.39
CA VAL A 119 -0.86 0.89 -9.71
C VAL A 119 -1.41 -0.24 -10.56
N GLY A 120 -1.62 -1.39 -9.94
CA GLY A 120 -2.12 -2.60 -10.53
C GLY A 120 -3.48 -2.99 -9.99
N PHE A 121 -4.31 -3.58 -10.86
CA PHE A 121 -5.59 -4.16 -10.48
C PHE A 121 -5.69 -5.58 -11.01
N MET A 122 -6.23 -6.46 -10.16
CA MET A 122 -6.48 -7.87 -10.48
C MET A 122 -7.99 -8.11 -10.57
N ILE A 123 -8.39 -8.94 -11.54
CA ILE A 123 -9.78 -9.40 -11.67
C ILE A 123 -9.89 -10.74 -10.94
N PRO A 124 -10.82 -10.92 -10.00
CA PRO A 124 -11.01 -12.20 -9.32
C PRO A 124 -11.21 -13.35 -10.31
N GLY A 125 -10.51 -14.46 -10.08
CA GLY A 125 -10.57 -15.64 -10.96
C GLY A 125 -9.63 -15.62 -12.17
N GLU A 126 -8.95 -14.50 -12.47
CA GLU A 126 -7.82 -14.50 -13.42
C GLU A 126 -6.49 -14.88 -12.73
N VAL A 127 -6.50 -16.04 -12.09
CA VAL A 127 -5.33 -16.65 -11.46
C VAL A 127 -5.11 -18.05 -12.03
N THR A 128 -3.85 -18.45 -12.19
CA THR A 128 -3.48 -19.87 -12.21
C THR A 128 -2.97 -20.25 -10.82
N GLU A 129 -2.73 -21.54 -10.56
CA GLU A 129 -2.28 -22.02 -9.24
C GLU A 129 -1.09 -21.25 -8.65
N ILE A 130 -0.26 -20.62 -9.50
CA ILE A 130 0.94 -19.86 -9.09
C ILE A 130 1.11 -18.50 -9.80
N VAL A 131 0.16 -18.06 -10.65
CA VAL A 131 0.29 -16.79 -11.39
C VAL A 131 -0.96 -15.94 -11.24
N SER A 132 -0.76 -14.68 -10.84
CA SER A 132 -1.77 -13.63 -10.84
C SER A 132 -1.67 -12.77 -12.09
N VAL A 133 -2.80 -12.52 -12.74
CA VAL A 133 -2.87 -11.59 -13.86
C VAL A 133 -3.17 -10.18 -13.35
N CYS A 134 -2.24 -9.26 -13.58
CA CYS A 134 -2.38 -7.88 -13.14
C CYS A 134 -2.41 -6.91 -14.33
N ARG A 135 -3.28 -5.90 -14.26
CA ARG A 135 -3.36 -4.80 -15.22
C ARG A 135 -2.84 -3.55 -14.55
N ILE A 136 -1.79 -2.96 -15.11
CA ILE A 136 -1.03 -1.91 -14.46
C ILE A 136 -1.07 -0.60 -15.26
N ARG A 137 -1.03 0.53 -14.54
CA ARG A 137 -0.81 1.87 -15.08
C ARG A 137 0.37 2.52 -14.37
N GLN A 138 1.26 3.13 -15.15
CA GLN A 138 2.45 3.78 -14.61
C GLN A 138 2.09 5.11 -13.94
N PHE A 139 2.56 5.32 -12.73
CA PHE A 139 2.53 6.59 -12.05
C PHE A 139 3.81 7.38 -12.34
N GLY A 140 3.65 8.56 -12.93
CA GLY A 140 4.73 9.52 -13.13
C GLY A 140 5.90 9.00 -13.97
N ASN A 141 7.05 9.68 -13.83
CA ASN A 141 8.27 9.36 -14.56
C ASN A 141 9.19 8.42 -13.77
N GLU A 142 10.01 7.70 -14.51
CA GLU A 142 11.07 6.83 -14.00
C GLU A 142 12.05 7.59 -13.09
N LYS A 143 12.60 6.88 -12.10
CA LYS A 143 13.53 7.41 -11.11
C LYS A 143 14.78 6.57 -11.05
N MET A 144 15.92 7.17 -10.71
CA MET A 144 17.18 6.45 -10.60
C MET A 144 17.62 6.40 -9.14
N ILE A 145 18.07 5.23 -8.68
CA ILE A 145 18.80 5.08 -7.42
C ILE A 145 20.18 4.48 -7.68
N THR A 146 21.18 4.90 -6.91
CA THR A 146 22.55 4.41 -7.01
C THR A 146 22.95 3.71 -5.73
N LEU A 147 23.37 2.45 -5.86
CA LEU A 147 23.84 1.58 -4.80
C LEU A 147 25.36 1.71 -4.65
N LYS A 148 25.81 1.64 -3.40
CA LYS A 148 27.23 1.56 -3.05
C LYS A 148 27.73 0.13 -3.28
N ASP A 149 29.02 0.00 -3.53
CA ASP A 149 29.70 -1.31 -3.60
C ASP A 149 30.08 -1.78 -2.20
N THR A 150 29.06 -2.07 -1.38
CA THR A 150 29.20 -2.49 0.02
C THR A 150 28.31 -3.69 0.32
N LEU A 151 28.80 -4.60 1.15
CA LEU A 151 28.00 -5.69 1.74
C LEU A 151 26.93 -5.14 2.69
N GLY A 152 25.90 -5.94 2.91
CA GLY A 152 24.75 -5.61 3.73
C GLY A 152 23.67 -4.81 3.00
N PRO A 153 22.54 -4.56 3.67
CA PRO A 153 21.42 -3.86 3.07
C PRO A 153 21.64 -2.36 2.95
N GLN A 154 21.08 -1.79 1.90
CA GLN A 154 21.08 -0.36 1.62
C GLN A 154 19.64 0.16 1.56
N GLU A 155 19.32 1.10 2.44
CA GLU A 155 17.99 1.70 2.56
C GLU A 155 17.88 2.99 1.74
N PHE A 156 16.80 3.12 0.98
CA PHE A 156 16.47 4.29 0.18
C PHE A 156 15.03 4.72 0.43
N LYS A 157 14.79 6.03 0.53
CA LYS A 157 13.44 6.57 0.39
C LYS A 157 12.99 6.39 -1.06
N LEU A 158 11.78 5.88 -1.27
CA LEU A 158 11.18 5.75 -2.58
C LEU A 158 11.03 7.15 -3.20
N PRO A 159 11.58 7.39 -4.41
CA PRO A 159 11.67 8.71 -5.02
C PRO A 159 10.38 9.15 -5.73
N PHE A 160 9.22 8.79 -5.17
CA PHE A 160 7.89 9.09 -5.69
C PHE A 160 7.11 10.00 -4.72
N ASP A 161 6.24 10.83 -5.27
CA ASP A 161 5.31 11.67 -4.50
C ASP A 161 4.12 10.79 -4.08
N LEU A 162 4.15 10.29 -2.85
CA LEU A 162 3.20 9.27 -2.38
C LEU A 162 1.75 9.78 -2.30
N LEU A 163 1.56 11.07 -2.00
CA LEU A 163 0.21 11.67 -2.00
C LEU A 163 -0.38 11.64 -3.42
N LYS A 164 0.41 12.07 -4.41
CA LYS A 164 -0.03 12.00 -5.82
C LYS A 164 -0.17 10.57 -6.33
N ALA A 165 0.63 9.63 -5.83
CA ALA A 165 0.50 8.23 -6.18
C ALA A 165 -0.82 7.65 -5.65
N SER A 166 -1.24 8.02 -4.44
CA SER A 166 -2.54 7.66 -3.88
C SER A 166 -3.71 8.31 -4.64
N GLU A 167 -3.60 9.59 -5.00
CA GLU A 167 -4.62 10.23 -5.87
C GLU A 167 -4.72 9.54 -7.24
N PHE A 168 -3.59 9.10 -7.79
CA PHE A 168 -3.53 8.37 -9.06
C PHE A 168 -4.11 6.97 -8.96
N GLU A 169 -3.95 6.30 -7.82
CA GLU A 169 -4.58 5.01 -7.52
C GLU A 169 -6.11 5.12 -7.61
N GLU A 170 -6.69 6.10 -6.91
CA GLU A 170 -8.14 6.31 -6.88
C GLU A 170 -8.70 6.60 -8.29
N GLN A 171 -8.03 7.48 -9.04
CA GLN A 171 -8.37 7.75 -10.43
C GLN A 171 -8.27 6.49 -11.32
N SER A 172 -7.24 5.68 -11.09
CA SER A 172 -7.04 4.44 -11.84
C SER A 172 -8.07 3.39 -11.50
N LYS A 173 -8.52 3.31 -10.24
CA LYS A 173 -9.56 2.39 -9.79
C LYS A 173 -10.90 2.69 -10.47
N GLN A 174 -11.30 3.97 -10.50
CA GLN A 174 -12.52 4.39 -11.18
C GLN A 174 -12.47 4.06 -12.69
N LEU A 175 -11.32 4.30 -13.31
CA LEU A 175 -11.12 4.00 -14.72
C LEU A 175 -11.11 2.49 -14.99
N PHE A 176 -10.53 1.71 -14.08
CA PHE A 176 -10.51 0.25 -14.18
C PHE A 176 -11.91 -0.34 -14.12
N LEU A 177 -12.74 0.14 -13.19
CA LEU A 177 -14.14 -0.26 -13.08
C LEU A 177 -14.95 0.11 -14.33
N ASN A 178 -14.65 1.24 -14.97
CA ASN A 178 -15.28 1.60 -16.24
C ASN A 178 -14.85 0.69 -17.39
N ASP A 179 -13.56 0.33 -17.45
CA ASP A 179 -12.99 -0.47 -18.55
C ASP A 179 -13.28 -1.98 -18.40
N PHE A 180 -13.42 -2.49 -17.18
CA PHE A 180 -13.56 -3.92 -16.85
C PHE A 180 -14.76 -4.26 -15.97
N GLY A 181 -15.73 -3.35 -15.83
CA GLY A 181 -16.89 -3.52 -14.95
C GLY A 181 -17.78 -4.70 -15.35
N GLU A 182 -17.90 -5.00 -16.65
CA GLU A 182 -18.68 -6.16 -17.14
C GLU A 182 -18.12 -7.50 -16.65
N GLU A 183 -16.79 -7.61 -16.53
CA GLU A 183 -16.11 -8.79 -16.00
C GLU A 183 -16.45 -8.98 -14.51
N PHE A 184 -16.45 -7.90 -13.72
CA PHE A 184 -16.87 -7.94 -12.32
C PHE A 184 -18.35 -8.31 -12.19
N GLU A 185 -19.24 -7.73 -12.98
CA GLU A 185 -20.65 -8.10 -12.96
C GLU A 185 -20.88 -9.59 -13.24
N LYS A 186 -20.13 -10.18 -14.17
CA LYS A 186 -20.21 -11.61 -14.47
C LYS A 186 -19.79 -12.45 -13.25
N ILE A 187 -18.72 -12.05 -12.56
CA ILE A 187 -18.25 -12.73 -11.35
C ILE A 187 -19.28 -12.62 -10.23
N THR A 188 -19.84 -11.44 -9.98
CA THR A 188 -20.87 -11.21 -8.95
C THR A 188 -22.13 -12.03 -9.20
N ARG A 189 -22.53 -12.21 -10.47
CA ARG A 189 -23.67 -13.09 -10.84
C ARG A 189 -23.40 -14.56 -10.54
N LEU A 190 -22.15 -15.00 -10.65
CA LEU A 190 -21.73 -16.39 -10.40
C LEU A 190 -21.46 -16.66 -8.91
N CYS A 191 -21.09 -15.63 -8.16
CA CYS A 191 -20.72 -15.71 -6.76
C CYS A 191 -21.21 -14.45 -6.01
N SER A 192 -22.37 -14.56 -5.35
CA SER A 192 -23.04 -13.44 -4.68
C SER A 192 -22.30 -12.90 -3.44
N GLY A 193 -21.25 -13.58 -2.99
CA GLY A 193 -20.39 -13.17 -1.87
C GLY A 193 -18.94 -12.91 -2.27
N CYS A 194 -18.65 -12.82 -3.56
CA CYS A 194 -17.31 -12.47 -4.05
C CYS A 194 -17.14 -10.94 -4.06
N ASP A 195 -15.92 -10.48 -3.78
CA ASP A 195 -15.59 -9.05 -3.74
C ASP A 195 -15.94 -8.37 -5.07
N THR A 196 -16.72 -7.29 -4.97
CA THR A 196 -17.14 -6.47 -6.11
C THR A 196 -16.21 -5.30 -6.38
N VAL A 197 -15.14 -5.18 -5.58
CA VAL A 197 -14.13 -4.14 -5.69
C VAL A 197 -12.83 -4.77 -6.18
N PRO A 198 -12.14 -4.18 -7.17
CA PRO A 198 -10.87 -4.69 -7.65
C PRO A 198 -9.80 -4.60 -6.56
N ASN A 199 -9.06 -5.70 -6.37
CA ASN A 199 -7.89 -5.71 -5.50
C ASN A 199 -6.80 -4.80 -6.11
N VAL A 200 -6.36 -3.81 -5.33
CA VAL A 200 -5.28 -2.92 -5.69
C VAL A 200 -3.94 -3.50 -5.27
N GLU A 201 -2.94 -3.30 -6.12
CA GLU A 201 -1.57 -3.72 -5.88
C GLU A 201 -0.62 -2.64 -6.40
N TYR A 202 0.15 -2.02 -5.51
CA TYR A 202 1.25 -1.16 -5.92
C TYR A 202 2.40 -2.01 -6.41
N ILE A 203 2.93 -1.69 -7.58
CA ILE A 203 3.99 -2.49 -8.22
C ILE A 203 5.19 -1.60 -8.49
N LEU A 204 6.36 -2.05 -8.03
CA LEU A 204 7.63 -1.45 -8.37
C LEU A 204 8.30 -2.26 -9.47
N PHE A 205 8.65 -1.61 -10.57
CA PHE A 205 9.53 -2.16 -11.59
C PHE A 205 10.94 -1.65 -11.35
N LEU A 206 11.92 -2.57 -11.31
CA LEU A 206 13.34 -2.26 -11.17
C LEU A 206 14.08 -2.79 -12.40
N GLU A 207 14.91 -1.96 -13.02
CA GLU A 207 15.76 -2.33 -14.16
C GLU A 207 17.23 -2.01 -13.85
N ILE A 208 18.13 -2.94 -14.15
CA ILE A 208 19.57 -2.79 -13.99
C ILE A 208 20.12 -1.90 -15.10
N VAL A 209 20.63 -0.71 -14.76
CA VAL A 209 21.16 0.27 -15.73
C VAL A 209 22.69 0.33 -15.73
N ASP A 210 23.31 0.10 -14.58
CA ASP A 210 24.76 0.11 -14.43
C ASP A 210 25.18 -0.89 -13.35
N ILE A 211 26.39 -1.42 -13.45
CA ILE A 211 26.91 -2.47 -12.58
C ILE A 211 28.32 -2.16 -12.04
N TYR A 212 28.65 -2.77 -10.91
CA TYR A 212 30.02 -3.02 -10.53
C TYR A 212 30.44 -4.38 -11.10
N LYS A 213 31.44 -4.37 -11.98
CA LYS A 213 31.90 -5.58 -12.67
C LYS A 213 32.50 -6.59 -11.69
N GLY A 214 32.12 -7.85 -11.85
CA GLY A 214 32.69 -9.00 -11.16
C GLY A 214 34.08 -9.36 -11.68
N THR A 215 34.84 -10.09 -10.88
CA THR A 215 36.19 -10.54 -11.25
C THR A 215 36.20 -11.88 -12.01
N LYS A 216 35.08 -12.60 -12.06
CA LYS A 216 35.03 -13.96 -12.63
C LYS A 216 33.81 -14.22 -13.51
N TRP A 217 32.63 -13.86 -13.04
CA TRP A 217 31.36 -14.19 -13.69
C TRP A 217 30.70 -12.92 -14.20
N ASP A 218 30.03 -13.05 -15.34
CA ASP A 218 29.29 -11.94 -15.95
C ASP A 218 27.88 -11.81 -15.38
N ASP A 219 27.41 -12.77 -14.58
CA ASP A 219 26.07 -12.79 -14.02
C ASP A 219 25.88 -11.67 -12.99
N THR A 220 24.77 -10.93 -13.09
CA THR A 220 24.38 -9.90 -12.12
C THR A 220 23.41 -10.44 -11.07
N CYS A 221 23.74 -10.21 -9.80
CA CYS A 221 22.96 -10.77 -8.68
C CYS A 221 22.32 -9.70 -7.80
N ILE A 222 21.13 -9.98 -7.28
CA ILE A 222 20.50 -9.27 -6.16
C ILE A 222 20.12 -10.30 -5.12
N SER A 223 20.63 -10.15 -3.90
CA SER A 223 20.38 -11.12 -2.84
C SER A 223 18.99 -10.96 -2.22
N ASP A 224 18.52 -9.74 -1.98
CA ASP A 224 17.29 -9.53 -1.21
C ASP A 224 16.73 -8.12 -1.43
N ILE A 225 15.41 -7.98 -1.36
CA ILE A 225 14.64 -6.74 -1.45
C ILE A 225 13.48 -6.79 -0.46
N TRP A 226 13.33 -5.75 0.34
CA TRP A 226 12.12 -5.55 1.13
C TRP A 226 11.72 -4.09 1.22
N PHE A 227 10.46 -3.88 1.53
CA PHE A 227 9.90 -2.56 1.72
C PHE A 227 9.70 -2.29 3.20
N LYS A 228 9.79 -1.01 3.56
CA LYS A 228 9.34 -0.55 4.87
C LYS A 228 8.20 0.43 4.64
N PRO A 229 7.14 0.35 5.45
CA PRO A 229 6.15 1.42 5.47
C PRO A 229 6.88 2.73 5.76
N GLY A 230 6.21 3.84 5.45
CA GLY A 230 6.60 5.07 6.09
C GLY A 230 6.74 4.87 7.58
N GLU A 231 7.59 5.70 8.21
CA GLU A 231 7.22 6.09 9.55
C GLU A 231 5.76 6.51 9.41
N ILE A 232 4.83 5.79 10.06
CA ILE A 232 3.53 6.37 10.33
C ILE A 232 3.92 7.57 11.18
N LYS A 233 4.14 8.71 10.52
CA LYS A 233 4.09 10.00 11.18
C LYS A 233 2.63 10.09 11.52
N ILE A 234 2.30 9.49 12.66
CA ILE A 234 1.19 9.95 13.44
C ILE A 234 1.49 11.43 13.53
N ASN A 235 0.71 12.23 12.81
CA ASN A 235 0.76 13.66 13.01
C ASN A 235 0.22 13.84 14.42
N GLU A 236 1.07 13.67 15.42
CA GLU A 236 0.72 13.88 16.81
C GLU A 236 1.12 15.31 17.18
N ILE A 237 0.44 15.79 18.21
CA ILE A 237 0.79 17.01 18.87
C ILE A 237 1.72 16.62 20.02
N PRO A 238 3.02 16.98 20.01
CA PRO A 238 3.94 16.62 21.08
C PRO A 238 3.40 16.97 22.47
N GLU A 239 3.73 16.19 23.49
CA GLU A 239 3.26 16.41 24.87
C GLU A 239 3.60 17.83 25.40
N ASP A 240 4.68 18.43 24.90
CA ASP A 240 5.12 19.78 25.27
C ASP A 240 4.39 20.91 24.50
N GLU A 241 3.42 20.56 23.65
CA GLU A 241 2.59 21.45 22.87
C GLU A 241 1.13 21.38 23.36
N LEU A 242 0.62 22.50 23.86
CA LEU A 242 -0.71 22.60 24.46
C LEU A 242 -1.75 22.80 23.37
N ILE A 243 -2.78 21.95 23.33
CA ILE A 243 -3.94 22.14 22.46
C ILE A 243 -4.75 23.31 23.02
N THR A 244 -4.92 24.34 22.19
CA THR A 244 -5.61 25.58 22.59
C THR A 244 -7.04 25.60 22.11
N GLU A 245 -7.35 24.94 20.99
CA GLU A 245 -8.65 25.02 20.34
C GLU A 245 -8.83 23.85 19.36
N VAL A 246 -10.05 23.34 19.28
CA VAL A 246 -10.52 22.46 18.21
C VAL A 246 -11.77 23.12 17.65
N TYR A 247 -11.80 23.37 16.34
CA TYR A 247 -12.88 24.14 15.72
C TYR A 247 -13.16 23.65 14.30
N GLU A 248 -14.39 23.86 13.86
CA GLU A 248 -14.86 23.52 12.53
C GLU A 248 -14.88 24.75 11.63
N GLU A 249 -14.44 24.60 10.39
CA GLU A 249 -14.59 25.56 9.31
C GLU A 249 -15.57 25.01 8.27
N LEU A 250 -16.82 25.44 8.37
CA LEU A 250 -17.96 24.88 7.62
C LEU A 250 -17.82 25.04 6.11
N ASP A 251 -17.32 26.18 5.64
CA ASP A 251 -17.14 26.45 4.21
C ASP A 251 -16.07 25.53 3.59
N GLU A 252 -15.09 25.15 4.40
CA GLU A 252 -14.02 24.24 3.98
C GLU A 252 -14.36 22.77 4.21
N ARG A 253 -15.36 22.46 5.06
CA ARG A 253 -15.70 21.12 5.57
C ARG A 253 -14.50 20.47 6.26
N MET A 254 -13.86 21.26 7.12
CA MET A 254 -12.62 20.92 7.81
C MET A 254 -12.81 21.09 9.32
N ILE A 255 -12.20 20.19 10.10
CA ILE A 255 -12.06 20.37 11.54
C ILE A 255 -10.58 20.52 11.83
N TYR A 256 -10.23 21.63 12.47
CA TYR A 256 -8.88 22.07 12.74
C TYR A 256 -8.55 22.05 14.23
N VAL A 257 -7.25 21.97 14.51
CA VAL A 257 -6.67 22.06 15.84
C VAL A 257 -5.64 23.19 15.84
N ASN A 258 -5.76 24.06 16.83
CA ASN A 258 -4.76 25.05 17.15
C ASN A 258 -4.06 24.67 18.44
N THR A 259 -2.77 24.96 18.50
CA THR A 259 -1.97 24.81 19.71
C THR A 259 -1.33 26.15 20.08
N ASN A 260 -0.55 26.13 21.16
CA ASN A 260 0.32 27.25 21.52
C ASN A 260 1.51 27.45 20.55
N LYS A 261 1.80 26.50 19.65
CA LYS A 261 2.95 26.56 18.72
C LYS A 261 2.56 26.54 17.24
N ARG A 262 1.43 25.92 16.90
CA ARG A 262 0.95 25.66 15.54
C ARG A 262 -0.51 26.07 15.40
N LYS A 263 -0.91 26.39 14.18
CA LYS A 263 -2.28 26.78 13.83
C LYS A 263 -2.77 25.95 12.64
N ASN A 264 -4.08 25.75 12.55
CA ASN A 264 -4.78 25.10 11.44
C ASN A 264 -4.25 23.68 11.15
N ILE A 265 -3.96 22.90 12.20
CA ILE A 265 -3.62 21.48 12.05
C ILE A 265 -4.91 20.73 11.70
N ILE A 266 -4.95 19.96 10.62
CA ILE A 266 -6.16 19.23 10.22
C ILE A 266 -6.37 18.03 11.16
N LEU A 267 -7.53 17.97 11.82
CA LEU A 267 -8.03 16.79 12.52
C LEU A 267 -8.93 15.95 11.63
N VAL A 268 -9.83 16.60 10.88
CA VAL A 268 -10.70 15.95 9.90
C VAL A 268 -10.76 16.78 8.62
N ASP A 269 -10.57 16.09 7.49
CA ASP A 269 -10.88 16.59 6.15
C ASP A 269 -12.16 15.92 5.66
N GLY A 270 -13.28 16.62 5.75
CA GLY A 270 -14.60 16.10 5.38
C GLY A 270 -14.70 15.77 3.89
N LYS A 271 -13.97 16.49 3.03
CA LYS A 271 -13.94 16.21 1.57
C LYS A 271 -13.13 14.95 1.28
N ALA A 272 -12.03 14.73 1.98
CA ALA A 272 -11.25 13.50 1.87
C ALA A 272 -12.04 12.30 2.43
N LEU A 273 -12.70 12.47 3.58
CA LEU A 273 -13.54 11.41 4.16
C LEU A 273 -14.71 11.04 3.24
N GLU A 274 -15.42 12.01 2.67
CA GLU A 274 -16.53 11.75 1.74
C GLU A 274 -16.05 10.97 0.51
N LYS A 275 -14.87 11.30 -0.04
CA LYS A 275 -14.27 10.55 -1.17
C LYS A 275 -13.86 9.13 -0.79
N ALA A 276 -13.41 8.93 0.45
CA ALA A 276 -13.00 7.63 0.95
C ALA A 276 -14.18 6.75 1.39
N ALA A 277 -15.35 7.34 1.60
CA ALA A 277 -16.56 6.63 1.97
C ALA A 277 -17.14 5.90 0.74
N ASP A 278 -17.57 4.64 0.95
CA ASP A 278 -18.24 3.83 -0.07
C ASP A 278 -19.70 4.27 -0.25
N LEU A 279 -19.89 5.47 -0.79
CA LEU A 279 -21.19 6.13 -0.90
C LEU A 279 -21.97 5.65 -2.13
N VAL A 280 -23.27 5.40 -1.95
CA VAL A 280 -24.16 5.10 -3.07
C VAL A 280 -24.40 6.37 -3.89
N LYS A 281 -24.58 6.23 -5.21
CA LYS A 281 -24.83 7.36 -6.12
C LYS A 281 -25.98 8.26 -5.62
N GLY A 282 -25.67 9.54 -5.40
CA GLY A 282 -26.63 10.55 -4.91
C GLY A 282 -26.66 10.71 -3.39
N GLN A 283 -25.85 9.94 -2.66
CA GLN A 283 -25.57 10.13 -1.25
C GLN A 283 -24.39 11.10 -1.07
N TYR A 284 -24.46 11.90 -0.01
CA TYR A 284 -23.42 12.81 0.45
C TYR A 284 -23.11 12.51 1.90
N MET A 285 -21.84 12.65 2.29
CA MET A 285 -21.41 12.50 3.68
C MET A 285 -20.78 13.81 4.14
N ASP A 286 -21.16 14.29 5.31
CA ASP A 286 -20.46 15.39 5.98
C ASP A 286 -19.95 14.98 7.35
N ALA A 287 -19.00 15.75 7.89
CA ALA A 287 -18.43 15.54 9.22
C ALA A 287 -18.46 16.85 10.00
N THR A 288 -19.15 16.86 11.14
CA THR A 288 -19.40 18.05 11.96
C THR A 288 -18.83 17.87 13.36
N LEU A 289 -18.25 18.93 13.91
CA LEU A 289 -17.73 18.92 15.28
C LEU A 289 -18.87 19.03 16.28
N MET A 290 -19.14 17.96 17.03
CA MET A 290 -20.26 17.89 17.97
C MET A 290 -19.89 18.46 19.33
N ASP A 291 -18.81 17.94 19.92
CA ASP A 291 -18.33 18.35 21.24
C ASP A 291 -16.81 18.18 21.33
N VAL A 292 -16.22 18.93 22.26
CA VAL A 292 -14.78 18.89 22.56
C VAL A 292 -14.64 18.78 24.06
N SER A 293 -13.88 17.78 24.50
CA SER A 293 -13.57 17.58 25.90
C SER A 293 -12.94 18.84 26.54
N PRO A 294 -13.13 19.08 27.85
CA PRO A 294 -12.60 20.28 28.50
C PRO A 294 -11.07 20.45 28.37
N ASP A 295 -10.34 19.34 28.41
CA ASP A 295 -8.89 19.26 28.19
C ASP A 295 -8.48 19.40 26.70
N LYS A 296 -9.44 19.28 25.77
CA LYS A 296 -9.29 19.33 24.31
C LYS A 296 -8.46 18.18 23.73
N GLU A 297 -8.22 17.14 24.51
CA GLU A 297 -7.52 15.95 24.04
C GLU A 297 -8.44 15.02 23.24
N TRP A 298 -9.76 15.24 23.34
CA TRP A 298 -10.81 14.47 22.68
C TRP A 298 -11.83 15.34 21.97
N ALA A 299 -12.30 14.86 20.82
CA ALA A 299 -13.39 15.45 20.05
C ALA A 299 -14.41 14.37 19.67
N GLN A 300 -15.69 14.72 19.78
CA GLN A 300 -16.78 13.95 19.19
C GLN A 300 -17.13 14.60 17.85
N ILE A 301 -17.16 13.78 16.80
CA ILE A 301 -17.43 14.23 15.43
C ILE A 301 -18.60 13.40 14.90
N ASP A 302 -19.63 14.06 14.39
CA ASP A 302 -20.80 13.39 13.83
C ASP A 302 -20.65 13.29 12.32
N TYR A 303 -20.84 12.07 11.80
CA TYR A 303 -20.92 11.81 10.37
C TYR A 303 -22.37 11.80 9.93
N LEU A 304 -22.68 12.71 9.01
CA LEU A 304 -24.02 12.95 8.49
C LEU A 304 -24.11 12.38 7.08
N TYR A 305 -24.86 11.31 6.91
CA TYR A 305 -25.15 10.71 5.61
C TYR A 305 -26.50 11.18 5.13
N THR A 306 -26.53 11.79 3.94
CA THR A 306 -27.75 12.36 3.36
C THR A 306 -27.93 11.89 1.93
N ALA A 307 -29.17 11.72 1.49
CA ALA A 307 -29.51 11.47 0.10
C ALA A 307 -30.79 12.23 -0.27
N GLU A 308 -30.98 12.54 -1.54
CA GLU A 308 -32.12 13.32 -2.00
C GLU A 308 -33.45 12.64 -1.63
N GLY A 309 -34.29 13.32 -0.85
CA GLY A 309 -35.58 12.81 -0.38
C GLY A 309 -35.50 11.75 0.73
N ALA A 310 -34.31 11.45 1.25
CA ALA A 310 -34.09 10.51 2.35
C ALA A 310 -33.94 11.21 3.70
N ARG A 311 -34.06 10.43 4.78
CA ARG A 311 -33.75 10.88 6.14
C ARG A 311 -32.22 10.98 6.28
N VAL A 312 -31.76 12.00 7.01
CA VAL A 312 -30.36 12.12 7.43
C VAL A 312 -30.06 11.02 8.46
N GLU A 313 -29.04 10.21 8.18
CA GLU A 313 -28.47 9.28 9.15
C GLU A 313 -27.24 9.92 9.80
N GLU A 314 -27.13 9.78 11.11
CA GLU A 314 -26.10 10.43 11.91
C GLU A 314 -25.39 9.37 12.76
N TYR A 315 -24.06 9.35 12.67
CA TYR A 315 -23.22 8.43 13.41
C TYR A 315 -22.10 9.22 14.08
N SER A 316 -22.07 9.18 15.40
CA SER A 316 -21.01 9.85 16.15
C SER A 316 -19.73 9.02 16.11
N GLN A 317 -18.59 9.70 16.14
CA GLN A 317 -17.27 9.10 16.14
C GLN A 317 -16.34 9.83 17.11
N LEU A 318 -15.68 9.07 17.99
CA LEU A 318 -14.67 9.60 18.90
C LEU A 318 -13.32 9.76 18.19
N TYR A 319 -12.67 10.89 18.42
CA TYR A 319 -11.31 11.21 17.97
C TYR A 319 -10.41 11.56 19.16
N SER A 320 -9.17 11.06 19.11
CA SER A 320 -8.08 11.64 19.88
C SER A 320 -7.46 12.80 19.10
N VAL A 321 -7.56 14.00 19.67
CA VAL A 321 -7.02 15.23 19.10
C VAL A 321 -5.49 15.21 19.15
N ARG A 322 -4.92 14.72 20.26
CA ARG A 322 -3.47 14.57 20.46
C ARG A 322 -2.80 13.80 19.33
N TYR A 323 -3.41 12.70 18.92
CA TYR A 323 -2.87 11.79 17.92
C TYR A 323 -3.48 12.02 16.52
N LEU A 324 -4.28 13.08 16.37
CA LEU A 324 -5.06 13.43 15.18
C LEU A 324 -5.72 12.19 14.54
N ALA A 325 -6.40 11.40 15.36
CA ALA A 325 -6.81 10.05 14.97
C ALA A 325 -8.20 9.68 15.47
N ARG A 326 -8.93 8.99 14.59
CA ARG A 326 -10.17 8.30 14.92
C ARG A 326 -9.90 7.14 15.87
N ILE A 327 -10.75 6.97 16.88
CA ILE A 327 -10.75 5.79 17.74
C ILE A 327 -11.58 4.68 17.08
N ASP A 328 -10.98 3.50 16.91
CA ASP A 328 -11.67 2.37 16.30
C ASP A 328 -12.85 1.89 17.18
N GLU A 329 -13.95 1.51 16.54
CA GLU A 329 -15.15 0.99 17.19
C GLU A 329 -14.87 -0.26 18.04
N LYS A 330 -13.86 -1.06 17.71
CA LYS A 330 -13.46 -2.24 18.49
C LYS A 330 -12.90 -1.85 19.85
N ILE A 331 -12.29 -0.68 19.97
CA ILE A 331 -11.77 -0.12 21.22
C ILE A 331 -12.93 0.47 22.01
N LEU A 332 -13.77 1.26 21.34
CA LEU A 332 -14.84 2.02 21.97
C LEU A 332 -16.04 1.13 22.39
N LYS A 333 -16.26 0.03 21.67
CA LYS A 333 -17.36 -0.94 21.86
C LYS A 333 -18.76 -0.36 21.72
N THR A 334 -18.89 0.86 21.23
CA THR A 334 -20.16 1.49 20.86
C THR A 334 -19.96 2.37 19.62
N ILE A 335 -21.02 2.49 18.83
CA ILE A 335 -21.10 3.32 17.61
C ILE A 335 -22.33 4.24 17.62
N TYR A 336 -23.19 4.13 18.64
CA TYR A 336 -24.42 4.91 18.76
C TYR A 336 -24.59 5.46 20.17
N GLY A 337 -25.32 6.57 20.27
CA GLY A 337 -25.72 7.14 21.55
C GLY A 337 -24.55 7.72 22.34
N MET A 338 -23.66 8.46 21.68
CA MET A 338 -22.66 9.31 22.35
C MET A 338 -23.26 10.69 22.60
N TYR A 339 -23.15 11.18 23.83
CA TYR A 339 -23.83 12.40 24.28
C TYR A 339 -22.88 13.54 24.67
N GLY A 340 -21.60 13.43 24.32
CA GLY A 340 -20.56 14.41 24.64
C GLY A 340 -19.74 14.02 25.87
N PHE A 341 -18.98 14.98 26.38
CA PHE A 341 -18.00 14.76 27.43
C PHE A 341 -18.48 15.20 28.82
N ILE A 342 -18.14 14.41 29.84
CA ILE A 342 -18.44 14.70 31.25
C ILE A 342 -17.17 14.65 32.07
N GLU A 343 -16.91 15.69 32.87
CA GLU A 343 -15.87 15.66 33.90
C GLU A 343 -16.43 15.14 35.22
N LYS A 344 -15.77 14.14 35.78
CA LYS A 344 -16.09 13.59 37.10
C LYS A 344 -14.81 13.11 37.78
N ASP A 345 -14.65 13.40 39.07
CA ASP A 345 -13.50 12.93 39.86
C ASP A 345 -12.13 13.24 39.23
N ASN A 346 -12.00 14.43 38.60
CA ASN A 346 -10.83 14.90 37.84
C ASN A 346 -10.45 14.02 36.63
N LYS A 347 -11.41 13.27 36.07
CA LYS A 347 -11.27 12.51 34.84
C LYS A 347 -12.31 12.96 33.82
N THR A 348 -11.95 12.84 32.55
CA THR A 348 -12.85 13.06 31.42
C THR A 348 -13.47 11.72 31.00
N TYR A 349 -14.79 11.68 30.95
CA TYR A 349 -15.57 10.54 30.47
C TYR A 349 -16.30 10.92 29.19
N LEU A 350 -16.49 9.94 28.32
CA LEU A 350 -17.48 10.02 27.25
C LEU A 350 -18.81 9.49 27.79
N ASP A 351 -19.86 10.30 27.71
CA ASP A 351 -21.20 9.87 28.08
C ASP A 351 -21.85 9.11 26.93
N THR A 352 -22.38 7.92 27.24
CA THR A 352 -23.01 7.06 26.24
C THR A 352 -24.30 6.43 26.75
N ALA A 353 -25.11 5.92 25.84
CA ALA A 353 -26.33 5.18 26.16
C ALA A 353 -26.08 3.97 27.09
N ASP A 354 -24.90 3.37 27.02
CA ASP A 354 -24.48 2.22 27.83
C ASP A 354 -23.75 2.62 29.13
N GLY A 355 -23.59 3.92 29.38
CA GLY A 355 -22.95 4.50 30.54
C GLY A 355 -21.66 5.28 30.22
N LEU A 356 -20.96 5.69 31.27
CA LEU A 356 -19.73 6.47 31.15
C LEU A 356 -18.55 5.60 30.73
N ILE A 357 -17.81 6.05 29.71
CA ILE A 357 -16.57 5.42 29.24
C ILE A 357 -15.37 6.27 29.72
N ASP A 358 -14.43 5.65 30.44
CA ASP A 358 -13.19 6.31 30.88
C ASP A 358 -12.23 6.48 29.69
N LEU A 359 -11.94 7.73 29.34
CA LEU A 359 -11.11 8.05 28.18
C LEU A 359 -9.62 7.75 28.38
N GLU A 360 -9.14 7.69 29.63
CA GLU A 360 -7.76 7.24 29.90
C GLU A 360 -7.59 5.76 29.54
N GLU A 361 -8.59 4.92 29.83
CA GLU A 361 -8.56 3.51 29.45
C GLU A 361 -8.62 3.32 27.92
N ILE A 362 -9.40 4.15 27.24
CA ILE A 362 -9.47 4.15 25.78
C ILE A 362 -8.12 4.52 25.18
N LEU A 363 -7.45 5.53 25.72
CA LEU A 363 -6.13 5.94 25.26
C LEU A 363 -5.09 4.82 25.43
N ILE A 364 -5.08 4.13 26.57
CA ILE A 364 -4.15 3.01 26.81
C ILE A 364 -4.34 1.92 25.74
N LYS A 365 -5.58 1.47 25.53
CA LYS A 365 -5.91 0.44 24.53
C LYS A 365 -5.56 0.88 23.10
N PHE A 366 -5.81 2.15 22.78
CA PHE A 366 -5.46 2.74 21.50
C PHE A 366 -3.95 2.73 21.25
N LEU A 367 -3.14 3.08 22.25
CA LEU A 367 -1.68 3.06 22.15
C LEU A 367 -1.10 1.65 22.12
N GLU A 368 -1.74 0.66 22.76
CA GLU A 368 -1.34 -0.75 22.70
C GLU A 368 -1.52 -1.32 21.30
N LEU A 369 -2.70 -1.16 20.68
CA LEU A 369 -2.96 -1.64 19.32
C LEU A 369 -2.02 -1.02 18.29
N ARG A 370 -1.71 0.27 18.43
CA ARG A 370 -0.77 0.95 17.53
C ARG A 370 0.66 0.43 17.61
N LYS A 371 1.08 -0.15 18.74
CA LYS A 371 2.41 -0.77 18.87
C LYS A 371 2.49 -2.14 18.19
N GLU A 372 1.36 -2.81 18.01
CA GLU A 372 1.29 -4.11 17.31
C GLU A 372 1.23 -3.94 15.78
N GLU A 373 0.83 -2.75 15.31
CA GLU A 373 0.75 -2.38 13.89
C GLU A 373 2.05 -1.76 13.32
N LEU A 374 3.07 -1.53 14.18
CA LEU A 374 4.41 -1.03 13.84
C LEU A 374 5.44 -2.17 13.90
#